data_AF-A0A3L6Q9C8-F1
#
_entry.id   AF-A0A3L6Q9C8-F1
#
_cell.length_a   1.000
_cell.length_b   1.000
_cell.length_c   1.000
_cell.angle_alpha   90.00
_cell.angle_beta   90.00
_cell.angle_gamma   90.00
#
_symmetry.space_group_name_H-M   'P 1'
#
loop_
_entity.id
_entity.type
_entity.pdbx_description
1 polymer ?
#
loop_
_entity_poly.entity_id
_entity_poly.type
_entity_poly.pdbx_seq_one_letter_code
_entity_poly.pdbx_strand_id
1 'polypeptide(L)'
;MDHEMELKGCFRRIKNCAIELFSTMEEDLEMDDEDAWDLVGRDIRLKATFLYIDLSRVIACCEGEEHKKALTVLTNRFFYSMDELGDAVESRSLPLTQVRCSDTAGALREVVAVLAPSLHLGPCDPEE
;
A
#
# COMPACT_ATOMS: atom_id res chain seq x y z
N MET A 1 19.96 -10.93 -13.28
CA MET A 1 19.16 -11.98 -12.61
C MET A 1 18.68 -11.52 -11.24
N ASP A 2 19.51 -10.92 -10.39
CA ASP A 2 19.11 -10.51 -9.03
C ASP A 2 18.01 -9.44 -9.00
N HIS A 3 18.11 -8.42 -9.85
CA HIS A 3 17.19 -7.27 -9.80
C HIS A 3 15.74 -7.61 -10.19
N GLU A 4 15.57 -8.50 -11.16
CA GLU A 4 14.24 -8.93 -11.63
C GLU A 4 13.53 -9.77 -10.56
N MET A 5 14.28 -10.67 -9.89
CA MET A 5 13.76 -11.48 -8.79
C MET A 5 13.35 -10.62 -7.59
N GLU A 6 14.15 -9.62 -7.25
CA GLU A 6 13.81 -8.66 -6.19
C GLU A 6 12.55 -7.86 -6.52
N LEU A 7 12.40 -7.42 -7.78
CA LEU A 7 11.23 -6.66 -8.23
C LEU A 7 9.95 -7.50 -8.19
N LYS A 8 10.00 -8.77 -8.62
CA LYS A 8 8.90 -9.73 -8.44
C LYS A 8 8.52 -9.90 -6.96
N GLY A 9 9.52 -9.91 -6.08
CA GLY A 9 9.31 -9.91 -4.63
C GLY A 9 8.57 -8.66 -4.14
N CYS A 10 8.97 -7.47 -4.61
CA CYS A 10 8.31 -6.20 -4.27
C CYS A 10 6.84 -6.22 -4.71
N PHE A 11 6.57 -6.60 -5.95
CA PHE A 11 5.22 -6.72 -6.47
C PHE A 11 4.33 -7.64 -5.65
N ARG A 12 4.86 -8.80 -5.23
CA ARG A 12 4.12 -9.75 -4.39
C ARG A 12 3.79 -9.16 -3.01
N ARG A 13 4.75 -8.48 -2.37
CA ARG A 13 4.55 -7.83 -1.07
C ARG A 13 3.60 -6.65 -1.15
N ILE A 14 3.70 -5.80 -2.18
CA ILE A 14 2.77 -4.68 -2.43
C ILE A 14 1.34 -5.22 -2.59
N LYS A 15 1.16 -6.26 -3.41
CA LYS A 15 -0.16 -6.89 -3.61
C LYS A 15 -0.73 -7.44 -2.31
N ASN A 16 0.07 -8.19 -1.55
CA ASN A 16 -0.37 -8.76 -0.28
C ASN A 16 -0.72 -7.67 0.74
N CYS A 17 0.12 -6.65 0.84
CA CYS A 17 -0.12 -5.53 1.76
C CYS A 17 -1.38 -4.74 1.36
N ALA A 18 -1.65 -4.58 0.07
CA ALA A 18 -2.90 -3.97 -0.39
C ALA A 18 -4.12 -4.81 -0.03
N ILE A 19 -4.06 -6.14 -0.20
CA ILE A 19 -5.14 -7.05 0.21
C ILE A 19 -5.38 -6.93 1.73
N GLU A 20 -4.33 -7.02 2.54
CA GLU A 20 -4.42 -6.91 4.00
C GLU A 20 -4.99 -5.56 4.43
N LEU A 21 -4.52 -4.45 3.85
CA LEU A 21 -5.04 -3.11 4.15
C LEU A 21 -6.51 -3.00 3.77
N PHE A 22 -6.92 -3.47 2.58
CA PHE A 22 -8.34 -3.44 2.19
C PHE A 22 -9.19 -4.30 3.13
N SER A 23 -8.74 -5.48 3.52
CA SER A 23 -9.46 -6.31 4.49
C SER A 23 -9.60 -5.61 5.85
N THR A 24 -8.53 -5.02 6.37
CA THR A 24 -8.58 -4.24 7.62
C THR A 24 -9.50 -3.01 7.52
N MET A 25 -9.64 -2.42 6.33
CA MET A 25 -10.48 -1.24 6.11
C MET A 25 -11.96 -1.58 5.81
N GLU A 26 -12.23 -2.79 5.32
CA GLU A 26 -13.58 -3.30 5.06
C GLU A 26 -14.22 -3.94 6.30
N GLU A 27 -13.40 -4.42 7.24
CA GLU A 27 -13.87 -4.86 8.55
C GLU A 27 -14.36 -3.64 9.37
N ASP A 28 -15.51 -3.78 10.04
CA ASP A 28 -15.99 -2.77 10.99
C ASP A 28 -14.95 -2.62 12.10
N LEU A 29 -14.22 -1.50 12.09
CA LEU A 29 -13.22 -1.17 13.09
C LEU A 29 -13.89 -0.99 14.47
N GLU A 30 -14.03 -2.07 15.24
CA GLU A 30 -14.44 -2.02 16.63
C GLU A 30 -13.24 -1.67 17.52
N MET A 31 -13.06 -0.38 17.77
CA MET A 31 -11.90 0.16 18.49
C MET A 31 -12.30 0.64 19.89
N ASP A 32 -12.80 -0.30 20.69
CA ASP A 32 -13.30 -0.03 22.05
C ASP A 32 -12.19 -0.14 23.13
N ASP A 33 -11.04 -0.72 22.78
CA ASP A 33 -9.88 -0.92 23.66
C ASP A 33 -8.74 0.04 23.32
N GLU A 34 -8.15 0.65 24.35
CA GLU A 34 -6.98 1.53 24.23
C GLU A 34 -5.78 0.79 23.62
N ASP A 35 -5.57 -0.48 23.98
CA ASP A 35 -4.49 -1.29 23.44
C ASP A 35 -4.68 -1.61 21.94
N ALA A 36 -5.95 -1.64 21.47
CA ALA A 36 -6.26 -1.87 20.07
C ALA A 36 -5.82 -0.69 19.20
N TRP A 37 -6.04 0.56 19.63
CA TRP A 37 -5.60 1.76 18.91
C TRP A 37 -4.09 1.77 18.72
N ASP A 38 -3.35 1.48 19.79
CA ASP A 38 -1.90 1.45 19.74
C ASP A 38 -1.38 0.31 18.85
N LEU A 39 -2.07 -0.84 18.83
CA LEU A 39 -1.72 -1.96 17.95
C LEU A 39 -1.95 -1.61 16.47
N VAL A 40 -3.10 -1.04 16.14
CA VAL A 40 -3.44 -0.60 14.77
C VAL A 40 -2.46 0.47 14.29
N GLY A 41 -2.12 1.45 15.12
CA GLY A 41 -1.13 2.48 14.78
C GLY A 41 0.25 1.90 14.48
N ARG A 42 0.71 0.91 15.27
CA ARG A 42 1.98 0.20 15.02
C ARG A 42 1.95 -0.59 13.72
N ASP A 43 0.85 -1.29 13.45
CA ASP A 43 0.69 -2.10 12.22
C ASP A 43 0.69 -1.23 10.96
N ILE A 44 -0.06 -0.12 10.97
CA ILE A 44 -0.08 0.85 9.87
C ILE A 44 1.31 1.41 9.58
N ARG A 45 2.06 1.82 10.61
CA ARG A 45 3.43 2.33 10.46
C ARG A 45 4.40 1.27 9.93
N LEU A 46 4.25 0.03 10.37
CA LEU A 46 5.06 -1.09 9.87
C LEU A 46 4.79 -1.34 8.39
N LYS A 47 3.52 -1.43 8.00
CA LYS A 47 3.10 -1.61 6.60
C LYS A 47 3.55 -0.45 5.71
N ALA A 48 3.41 0.80 6.18
CA ALA A 48 3.91 1.99 5.48
C ALA A 48 5.40 1.87 5.18
N THR A 49 6.19 1.43 6.15
CA THR A 49 7.65 1.28 6.00
C THR A 49 8.01 0.25 4.92
N PHE A 50 7.37 -0.92 4.93
CA PHE A 50 7.61 -1.94 3.91
C PHE A 50 7.16 -1.50 2.52
N LEU A 51 5.99 -0.88 2.42
CA LEU A 51 5.50 -0.32 1.16
C LEU A 51 6.43 0.77 0.64
N TYR A 52 7.00 1.61 1.52
CA TYR A 52 7.91 2.66 1.10
C TYR A 52 9.16 2.08 0.45
N ILE A 53 9.74 1.04 1.06
CA ILE A 53 10.91 0.33 0.53
C ILE A 53 10.58 -0.29 -0.84
N ASP A 54 9.47 -1.03 -0.93
CA ASP A 54 9.10 -1.75 -2.15
C ASP A 54 8.72 -0.79 -3.29
N LEU A 55 7.90 0.24 -3.02
CA LEU A 55 7.49 1.22 -4.03
C LEU A 55 8.67 2.10 -4.47
N SER A 56 9.56 2.49 -3.56
CA SER A 56 10.79 3.22 -3.94
C SER A 56 11.65 2.41 -4.90
N ARG A 57 11.76 1.09 -4.66
CA ARG A 57 12.49 0.19 -5.55
C ARG A 57 11.80 0.07 -6.90
N VAL A 58 10.49 -0.15 -6.93
CA VAL A 58 9.71 -0.21 -8.18
C VAL A 58 9.85 1.07 -8.99
N ILE A 59 9.75 2.25 -8.35
CA ILE A 59 9.94 3.55 -9.00
C ILE A 59 11.36 3.70 -9.57
N ALA A 60 12.38 3.26 -8.83
CA ALA A 60 13.76 3.34 -9.28
C ALA A 60 14.03 2.47 -10.52
N CYS A 61 13.39 1.30 -10.59
CA CYS A 61 13.48 0.34 -11.70
C CYS A 61 12.55 0.67 -12.88
N CYS A 62 11.66 1.65 -12.73
CA CYS A 62 10.65 1.97 -13.72
C CYS A 62 11.28 2.53 -15.00
N GLU A 63 11.03 1.88 -16.13
CA GLU A 63 11.37 2.40 -17.46
C GLU A 63 10.34 3.45 -17.89
N GLY A 64 10.80 4.49 -18.59
CA GLY A 64 9.95 5.58 -19.09
C GLY A 64 9.72 6.70 -18.07
N GLU A 65 10.16 7.91 -18.41
CA GLU A 65 10.07 9.08 -17.53
C GLU A 65 8.64 9.47 -17.17
N GLU A 66 7.69 9.35 -18.12
CA GLU A 66 6.29 9.69 -17.86
C GLU A 66 5.64 8.71 -16.88
N HIS A 67 5.86 7.41 -17.08
CA HIS A 67 5.35 6.36 -16.20
C HIS A 67 5.96 6.46 -14.80
N LYS A 68 7.27 6.70 -14.71
CA LYS A 68 7.98 6.92 -13.44
C LYS A 68 7.44 8.13 -12.68
N LYS A 69 7.19 9.24 -13.37
CA LYS A 69 6.57 10.45 -12.78
C LYS A 69 5.16 10.18 -12.29
N ALA A 70 4.33 9.52 -13.10
CA ALA A 70 2.96 9.16 -12.72
C ALA A 70 2.95 8.28 -11.46
N LEU A 71 3.76 7.23 -11.43
CA LEU A 71 3.88 6.34 -10.28
C LEU A 71 4.38 7.09 -9.04
N THR A 72 5.38 7.96 -9.19
CA THR A 72 5.91 8.77 -8.08
C THR A 72 4.85 9.69 -7.47
N VAL A 73 4.05 10.37 -8.31
CA VAL A 73 2.96 11.24 -7.85
C VAL A 73 1.91 10.44 -7.07
N LEU A 74 1.49 9.29 -7.60
CA LEU A 74 0.50 8.43 -6.92
C LEU A 74 1.05 7.86 -5.61
N THR A 75 2.30 7.40 -5.60
CA THR A 75 2.95 6.89 -4.40
C THR A 75 3.10 7.97 -3.33
N ASN A 76 3.48 9.20 -3.70
CA ASN A 76 3.54 10.31 -2.74
C ASN A 76 2.16 10.63 -2.14
N ARG A 77 1.12 10.62 -2.97
CA ARG A 77 -0.25 10.84 -2.52
C ARG A 77 -0.74 9.73 -1.59
N PHE A 78 -0.38 8.48 -1.88
CA PHE A 78 -0.64 7.34 -1.00
C PHE A 78 0.04 7.47 0.36
N PHE A 79 1.33 7.84 0.40
CA PHE A 79 2.01 8.05 1.68
C PHE A 79 1.46 9.24 2.46
N TYR A 80 1.06 10.31 1.78
CA TYR A 80 0.36 11.40 2.44
C TYR A 80 -0.95 10.93 3.10
N SER A 81 -1.76 10.11 2.43
CA SER A 81 -2.97 9.54 3.05
C SER A 81 -2.66 8.58 4.20
N MET A 82 -1.55 7.84 4.14
CA MET A 82 -1.10 6.97 5.24
C MET A 82 -0.68 7.79 6.46
N ASP A 83 -0.03 8.94 6.27
CA ASP A 83 0.32 9.87 7.36
C ASP A 83 -0.96 10.44 7.99
N GLU A 84 -1.94 10.89 7.18
CA GLU A 84 -3.23 11.37 7.69
C GLU A 84 -4.02 10.28 8.43
N LEU A 85 -3.92 9.02 7.99
CA LEU A 85 -4.50 7.87 8.68
C LEU A 85 -3.78 7.61 10.01
N GLY A 86 -2.45 7.73 10.04
CA GLY A 86 -1.66 7.65 11.27
C GLY A 86 -2.12 8.69 12.29
N ASP A 87 -2.25 9.95 11.89
CA ASP A 87 -2.74 11.04 12.72
C ASP A 87 -4.17 10.76 13.23
N ALA A 88 -5.04 10.21 12.37
CA ALA A 88 -6.40 9.84 12.75
C ALA A 88 -6.44 8.74 13.84
N VAL A 89 -5.60 7.72 13.68
CA VAL A 89 -5.46 6.62 14.66
C VAL A 89 -4.87 7.14 15.98
N GLU A 90 -3.87 8.01 15.94
CA GLU A 90 -3.30 8.65 17.14
C GLU A 90 -4.34 9.53 17.85
N SER A 91 -5.22 10.19 17.11
CA SER A 91 -6.34 10.96 17.68
C SER A 91 -7.45 10.10 18.27
N ARG A 92 -7.43 8.78 18.03
CA ARG A 92 -8.44 7.80 18.45
C ARG A 92 -9.87 8.17 18.03
N SER A 93 -9.98 8.87 16.91
CA SER A 93 -11.26 9.26 16.33
C SER A 93 -11.70 8.20 15.33
N LEU A 94 -12.62 7.33 15.73
CA LEU A 94 -13.17 6.29 14.84
C LEU A 94 -13.77 6.87 13.55
N PRO A 95 -14.62 7.92 13.58
CA PRO A 95 -15.18 8.49 12.36
C PRO A 95 -14.09 9.05 11.43
N LEU A 96 -13.07 9.71 11.98
CA LEU A 96 -11.96 10.23 11.17
C LEU A 96 -11.12 9.08 10.59
N THR A 97 -10.84 8.05 11.39
CA THR A 97 -10.07 6.88 10.97
C THR A 97 -10.77 6.16 9.81
N GLN A 98 -12.09 5.97 9.87
CA GLN A 98 -12.85 5.36 8.77
C GLN A 98 -12.77 6.17 7.46
N VAL A 99 -12.83 7.51 7.55
CA VAL A 99 -12.64 8.38 6.38
C VAL A 99 -11.23 8.23 5.82
N ARG A 100 -10.20 8.27 6.68
CA ARG A 100 -8.80 8.15 6.24
C ARG A 100 -8.44 6.76 5.73
N CYS A 101 -9.08 5.72 6.25
CA CYS A 101 -9.02 4.38 5.69
C CYS A 101 -9.53 4.38 4.24
N SER A 102 -10.69 5.00 3.99
CA SER A 102 -11.26 5.09 2.64
C SER A 102 -10.37 5.88 1.68
N ASP A 103 -9.83 7.03 2.12
CA ASP A 103 -8.90 7.86 1.35
C ASP A 103 -7.63 7.07 0.98
N THR A 104 -7.05 6.41 1.98
CA THR A 104 -5.84 5.59 1.83
C THR A 104 -6.07 4.40 0.90
N ALA A 105 -7.22 3.73 1.03
CA ALA A 105 -7.62 2.65 0.14
C ALA A 105 -7.72 3.14 -1.32
N GLY A 106 -8.37 4.30 -1.54
CA GLY A 106 -8.49 4.91 -2.87
C GLY A 106 -7.12 5.21 -3.48
N ALA A 107 -6.22 5.82 -2.72
CA ALA A 107 -4.86 6.12 -3.18
C ALA A 107 -4.06 4.85 -3.50
N LEU A 108 -4.18 3.80 -2.67
CA LEU A 108 -3.50 2.53 -2.91
C LEU A 108 -4.02 1.82 -4.17
N ARG A 109 -5.34 1.87 -4.42
CA ARG A 109 -5.93 1.30 -5.66
C ARG A 109 -5.36 1.97 -6.89
N GLU A 110 -5.14 3.27 -6.89
CA GLU A 110 -4.53 3.98 -8.03
C GLU A 110 -3.08 3.55 -8.26
N VAL A 111 -2.29 3.40 -7.20
CA VAL A 111 -0.92 2.85 -7.29
C VAL A 111 -0.96 1.45 -7.89
N VAL A 112 -1.80 0.56 -7.35
CA VAL A 112 -1.93 -0.83 -7.84
C VAL A 112 -2.42 -0.89 -9.28
N ALA A 113 -3.33 -0.01 -9.70
CA ALA A 113 -3.83 0.03 -11.07
C ALA A 113 -2.72 0.35 -12.09
N VAL A 114 -1.82 1.28 -11.76
CA VAL A 114 -0.63 1.57 -12.58
C VAL A 114 0.34 0.40 -12.62
N LEU A 115 0.49 -0.32 -11.50
CA LEU A 115 1.36 -1.49 -11.41
C LEU A 115 0.73 -2.77 -11.99
N ALA A 116 -0.57 -2.82 -12.23
CA ALA A 116 -1.30 -4.02 -12.63
C ALA A 116 -0.69 -4.76 -13.84
N PRO A 117 -0.24 -4.08 -14.92
CA PRO A 117 0.44 -4.77 -16.02
C PRO A 117 1.68 -5.55 -15.57
N SER A 118 2.42 -5.05 -14.58
CA SER A 118 3.59 -5.70 -14.00
C SER A 118 3.24 -6.71 -12.90
N LEU A 119 2.09 -6.56 -12.23
CA LEU A 119 1.57 -7.52 -11.24
C LEU A 119 1.01 -8.80 -11.88
N HIS A 120 0.63 -8.75 -13.16
CA HIS A 120 0.16 -9.90 -13.95
C HIS A 120 1.27 -10.63 -14.71
N LEU A 121 2.53 -10.16 -14.65
CA LEU A 121 3.68 -10.77 -15.32
C LEU A 121 4.30 -11.98 -14.57
N GLY A 122 3.46 -12.78 -13.90
CA GLY A 122 3.83 -14.16 -13.57
C GLY A 122 3.85 -14.99 -14.86
N PRO A 123 4.65 -16.06 -14.96
CA PRO A 123 4.67 -16.86 -16.18
C PRO A 123 3.25 -17.29 -16.49
N CYS A 124 2.80 -17.07 -17.74
CA CYS A 124 1.72 -17.87 -18.30
C CYS A 124 2.00 -19.31 -17.88
N ASP A 125 1.02 -19.93 -17.22
CA ASP A 125 1.02 -21.37 -17.03
C ASP A 125 1.43 -22.03 -18.36
N PRO A 126 2.35 -23.02 -18.34
CA PRO A 126 2.63 -23.74 -19.57
C PRO A 126 1.33 -24.42 -20.00
N GLU A 127 0.87 -24.10 -21.20
CA GLU A 127 -0.12 -24.93 -21.87
C GLU A 127 0.49 -26.34 -22.04
N GLU A 128 0.06 -27.28 -21.20
CA GLU A 128 -0.05 -28.71 -21.49
C GLU A 128 -1.24 -29.33 -20.73
#